data_AF-J3F5F0-F1
#
_entry.id   AF-J3F5F0-F1
#
_cell.length_a   1.000
_cell.length_b   1.000
_cell.length_c   1.000
_cell.angle_alpha   90.00
_cell.angle_beta   90.00
_cell.angle_gamma   90.00
#
_symmetry.space_group_name_H-M   'P 1'
#
loop_
_entity.id
_entity.type
_entity.pdbx_description
1 polymer ?
#
loop_
_entity_poly.entity_id
_entity_poly.type
_entity_poly.pdbx_seq_one_letter_code
_entity_poly.pdbx_strand_id
1 'polypeptide(L)'
;MNLPDVLILARALMEEAGVGDWELGFDRARRRAGQTDHARRRLTLSRHLMLLYDEAQVRETILHEIAHARVGPQHGHDAVWAAEATRLGATGRRLVDAQAPRLRGRWVGRCPAGHEVDRMRRPGSPVSCSRCAARFSMEHLLSWSLDGDPVPHEEISERYSRLLRLARSQSQEEPAEHSGTVCSRPPTSPINKLSRSSL
;
A
#
# COMPACT_ATOMS: atom_id res chain seq x y z
N MET A 1 -11.86 -18.71 3.49
CA MET A 1 -13.30 -19.02 3.31
C MET A 1 -13.57 -19.38 1.84
N ASN A 2 -14.70 -20.01 1.46
CA ASN A 2 -15.03 -20.18 0.03
C ASN A 2 -15.78 -18.93 -0.51
N LEU A 3 -15.77 -18.71 -1.83
CA LEU A 3 -16.28 -17.46 -2.41
C LEU A 3 -17.82 -17.30 -2.37
N PRO A 4 -18.63 -18.34 -2.64
CA PRO A 4 -20.05 -18.34 -2.24
C PRO A 4 -20.30 -17.95 -0.77
N ASP A 5 -19.61 -18.55 0.20
CA ASP A 5 -19.85 -18.24 1.63
C ASP A 5 -19.52 -16.77 1.94
N VAL A 6 -18.45 -16.23 1.34
CA VAL A 6 -18.06 -14.81 1.46
C VAL A 6 -19.18 -13.89 0.98
N LEU A 7 -19.88 -14.23 -0.11
CA LEU A 7 -21.01 -13.43 -0.61
C LEU A 7 -22.25 -13.55 0.28
N ILE A 8 -22.50 -14.73 0.87
CA ILE A 8 -23.60 -14.96 1.82
C ILE A 8 -23.37 -14.12 3.09
N LEU A 9 -22.18 -14.21 3.68
CA LEU A 9 -21.78 -13.41 4.85
C LEU A 9 -21.85 -11.91 4.54
N ALA A 10 -21.32 -11.48 3.39
CA ALA A 10 -21.35 -10.08 2.99
C ALA A 10 -22.78 -9.55 2.79
N ARG A 11 -23.66 -10.31 2.12
CA ARG A 11 -25.06 -9.89 1.93
C ARG A 11 -25.79 -9.80 3.26
N ALA A 12 -25.66 -10.79 4.15
CA ALA A 12 -26.29 -10.75 5.48
C ALA A 12 -25.91 -9.49 6.27
N LEU A 13 -24.60 -9.18 6.34
CA LEU A 13 -24.10 -8.00 7.03
C LEU A 13 -24.53 -6.68 6.36
N MET A 14 -24.70 -6.66 5.04
CA MET A 14 -25.24 -5.52 4.31
C MET A 14 -26.72 -5.27 4.63
N GLU A 15 -27.54 -6.34 4.73
CA GLU A 15 -28.94 -6.21 5.18
C GLU A 15 -29.02 -5.70 6.63
N GLU A 16 -28.27 -6.31 7.56
CA GLU A 16 -28.21 -5.93 8.98
C GLU A 16 -27.79 -4.47 9.20
N ALA A 17 -26.89 -3.95 8.36
CA ALA A 17 -26.45 -2.56 8.40
C ALA A 17 -27.38 -1.58 7.68
N GLY A 18 -28.40 -2.04 6.94
CA GLY A 18 -29.27 -1.18 6.14
C GLY A 18 -28.58 -0.62 4.89
N VAL A 19 -27.68 -1.40 4.27
CA VAL A 19 -27.09 -1.14 2.94
C VAL A 19 -27.35 -2.32 1.97
N GLY A 20 -28.38 -3.12 2.25
CA GLY A 20 -28.76 -4.30 1.46
C GLY A 20 -29.13 -4.02 0.01
N ASP A 21 -29.63 -2.81 -0.29
CA ASP A 21 -29.95 -2.37 -1.66
C ASP A 21 -28.72 -1.95 -2.49
N TRP A 22 -27.50 -2.08 -1.93
CA TRP A 22 -26.25 -1.86 -2.66
C TRP A 22 -25.84 -3.10 -3.47
N GLU A 23 -25.20 -2.85 -4.62
CA GLU A 23 -24.53 -3.89 -5.41
C GLU A 23 -23.40 -4.54 -4.58
N LEU A 24 -23.20 -5.84 -4.76
CA LEU A 24 -22.10 -6.60 -4.17
C LEU A 24 -21.47 -7.48 -5.24
N GLY A 25 -20.14 -7.56 -5.27
CA GLY A 25 -19.44 -8.49 -6.16
C GLY A 25 -17.96 -8.65 -5.87
N PHE A 26 -17.28 -9.45 -6.71
CA PHE A 26 -15.84 -9.63 -6.65
C PHE A 26 -15.10 -8.83 -7.72
N ASP A 27 -14.02 -8.17 -7.31
CA ASP A 27 -13.03 -7.57 -8.21
C ASP A 27 -11.75 -8.43 -8.31
N ARG A 28 -10.81 -7.99 -9.16
CA ARG A 28 -9.51 -8.64 -9.40
C ARG A 28 -8.34 -7.87 -8.77
N ALA A 29 -8.57 -7.05 -7.75
CA ALA A 29 -7.51 -6.36 -7.02
C ALA A 29 -6.59 -7.38 -6.34
N ARG A 30 -5.29 -7.08 -6.27
CA ARG A 30 -4.25 -7.97 -5.71
C ARG A 30 -3.52 -7.37 -4.51
N ARG A 31 -3.98 -6.22 -4.01
CA ARG A 31 -3.37 -5.42 -2.92
C ARG A 31 -4.38 -4.63 -2.07
N ARG A 32 -5.60 -4.42 -2.58
CA ARG A 32 -6.74 -3.81 -1.87
C ARG A 32 -7.73 -4.94 -1.57
N ALA A 33 -8.25 -5.02 -0.35
CA ALA A 33 -9.10 -6.13 0.11
C ALA A 33 -10.60 -5.92 -0.22
N GLY A 34 -11.14 -4.74 0.07
CA GLY A 34 -12.50 -4.32 -0.29
C GLY A 34 -12.50 -2.97 -1.03
N GLN A 35 -13.66 -2.50 -1.49
CA GLN A 35 -13.88 -1.12 -1.97
C GLN A 35 -15.36 -0.77 -2.00
N THR A 36 -15.71 0.33 -1.37
CA THR A 36 -16.99 1.04 -1.54
C THR A 36 -16.92 2.06 -2.69
N ASP A 37 -17.89 2.00 -3.61
CA ASP A 37 -18.14 2.97 -4.69
C ASP A 37 -19.51 3.62 -4.45
N HIS A 38 -19.52 4.77 -3.77
CA HIS A 38 -20.75 5.52 -3.48
C HIS A 38 -21.49 5.98 -4.75
N ALA A 39 -20.77 6.32 -5.82
CA ALA A 39 -21.36 6.84 -7.05
C ALA A 39 -22.17 5.79 -7.83
N ARG A 40 -21.91 4.50 -7.58
CA ARG A 40 -22.69 3.36 -8.13
C ARG A 40 -23.36 2.51 -7.06
N ARG A 41 -23.32 2.95 -5.80
CA ARG A 41 -23.82 2.22 -4.62
C ARG A 41 -23.40 0.73 -4.63
N ARG A 42 -22.08 0.48 -4.73
CA ARG A 42 -21.50 -0.87 -4.76
C ARG A 42 -20.40 -1.11 -3.74
N LEU A 43 -20.35 -2.32 -3.18
CA LEU A 43 -19.17 -2.89 -2.52
C LEU A 43 -18.51 -3.93 -3.45
N THR A 44 -17.18 -3.91 -3.59
CA THR A 44 -16.42 -5.00 -4.24
C THR A 44 -15.32 -5.57 -3.37
N LEU A 45 -15.27 -6.89 -3.24
CA LEU A 45 -14.23 -7.62 -2.52
C LEU A 45 -13.19 -8.19 -3.48
N SER A 46 -11.92 -8.26 -3.10
CA SER A 46 -10.88 -8.91 -3.90
C SER A 46 -11.09 -10.42 -3.91
N ARG A 47 -11.43 -11.00 -5.07
CA ARG A 47 -11.51 -12.47 -5.24
C ARG A 47 -10.24 -13.18 -4.73
N HIS A 48 -9.09 -12.56 -4.95
CA HIS A 48 -7.80 -13.17 -4.64
C HIS A 48 -7.45 -13.10 -3.15
N LEU A 49 -7.84 -12.05 -2.43
CA LEU A 49 -7.54 -11.92 -1.00
C LEU A 49 -8.58 -12.66 -0.14
N MET A 50 -9.86 -12.66 -0.52
CA MET A 50 -10.91 -13.44 0.17
C MET A 50 -10.66 -14.96 0.12
N LEU A 51 -9.89 -15.45 -0.87
CA LEU A 51 -9.41 -16.85 -0.94
C LEU A 51 -8.20 -17.15 -0.04
N LEU A 52 -7.43 -16.12 0.36
CA LEU A 52 -6.30 -16.27 1.30
C LEU A 52 -6.69 -16.05 2.76
N TYR A 53 -7.80 -15.36 2.99
CA TYR A 53 -8.25 -14.95 4.32
C TYR A 53 -9.07 -16.02 5.04
N ASP A 54 -8.87 -16.08 6.36
CA ASP A 54 -9.79 -16.73 7.29
C ASP A 54 -11.11 -15.94 7.40
N GLU A 55 -12.10 -16.51 8.09
CA GLU A 55 -13.42 -15.90 8.22
C GLU A 55 -13.41 -14.56 8.97
N ALA A 56 -12.52 -14.39 9.96
CA ALA A 56 -12.41 -13.14 10.70
C ALA A 56 -11.81 -12.02 9.84
N GLN A 57 -10.79 -12.33 9.05
CA GLN A 57 -10.18 -11.41 8.07
C GLN A 57 -11.14 -11.05 6.93
N VAL A 58 -11.97 -12.00 6.47
CA VAL A 58 -13.08 -11.75 5.55
C VAL A 58 -14.11 -10.82 6.19
N ARG A 59 -14.58 -11.12 7.40
CA ARG A 59 -15.59 -10.33 8.13
C ARG A 59 -15.10 -8.91 8.38
N GLU A 60 -13.88 -8.73 8.87
CA GLU A 60 -13.28 -7.40 9.07
C GLU A 60 -13.24 -6.60 7.76
N THR A 61 -12.88 -7.23 6.63
CA THR A 61 -12.89 -6.57 5.31
C THR A 61 -14.30 -6.15 4.91
N ILE A 62 -15.31 -7.01 5.10
CA ILE A 62 -16.71 -6.70 4.78
C ILE A 62 -17.20 -5.51 5.62
N LEU A 63 -17.02 -5.56 6.94
CA LEU A 63 -17.48 -4.53 7.85
C LEU A 63 -16.76 -3.20 7.64
N HIS A 64 -15.49 -3.22 7.22
CA HIS A 64 -14.72 -2.03 6.83
C HIS A 64 -15.37 -1.27 5.66
N GLU A 65 -15.80 -1.98 4.61
CA GLU A 65 -16.45 -1.37 3.44
C GLU A 65 -17.91 -0.96 3.74
N ILE A 66 -18.65 -1.75 4.53
CA ILE A 66 -19.99 -1.38 5.02
C ILE A 66 -19.91 -0.10 5.85
N ALA A 67 -18.90 0.05 6.72
CA ALA A 67 -18.70 1.28 7.50
C ALA A 67 -18.51 2.51 6.59
N HIS A 68 -17.72 2.41 5.51
CA HIS A 68 -17.61 3.49 4.50
C HIS A 68 -18.97 3.79 3.85
N ALA A 69 -19.68 2.75 3.39
CA ALA A 69 -20.99 2.88 2.74
C ALA A 69 -22.03 3.58 3.63
N ARG A 70 -21.93 3.35 4.96
CA ARG A 70 -22.79 3.93 6.01
C ARG A 70 -22.48 5.39 6.33
N VAL A 71 -21.21 5.79 6.42
CA VAL A 71 -20.85 7.17 6.81
C VAL A 71 -20.88 8.16 5.64
N GLY A 72 -20.60 7.70 4.42
CA GLY A 72 -20.58 8.56 3.23
C GLY A 72 -19.17 8.97 2.78
N PRO A 73 -19.01 9.38 1.50
CA PRO A 73 -17.70 9.54 0.84
C PRO A 73 -16.85 10.70 1.38
N GLN A 74 -17.42 11.58 2.20
CA GLN A 74 -16.72 12.67 2.86
C GLN A 74 -15.87 12.20 4.06
N HIS A 75 -16.09 10.99 4.58
CA HIS A 75 -15.28 10.39 5.62
C HIS A 75 -14.27 9.41 5.02
N GLY A 76 -13.00 9.62 5.33
CA GLY A 76 -11.98 8.59 5.20
C GLY A 76 -11.98 7.68 6.44
N HIS A 77 -10.83 7.13 6.78
CA HIS A 77 -10.63 6.41 8.05
C HIS A 77 -10.52 7.36 9.26
N ASP A 78 -11.51 8.22 9.45
CA ASP A 78 -11.59 9.19 10.55
C ASP A 78 -12.30 8.64 11.79
N ALA A 79 -12.58 9.50 12.77
CA ALA A 79 -13.24 9.10 14.01
C ALA A 79 -14.72 8.70 13.83
N VAL A 80 -15.41 9.23 12.81
CA VAL A 80 -16.80 8.87 12.49
C VAL A 80 -16.84 7.49 11.85
N TRP A 81 -15.96 7.25 10.87
CA TRP A 81 -15.78 5.92 10.28
C TRP A 81 -15.35 4.88 11.31
N ALA A 82 -14.37 5.19 12.18
CA ALA A 82 -13.88 4.25 13.18
C ALA A 82 -14.96 3.91 14.22
N ALA A 83 -15.81 4.88 14.60
CA ALA A 83 -16.95 4.64 15.48
C ALA A 83 -18.02 3.74 14.82
N GLU A 84 -18.38 4.00 13.56
CA GLU A 84 -19.35 3.17 12.82
C GLU A 84 -18.82 1.76 12.58
N ALA A 85 -17.55 1.61 12.19
CA ALA A 85 -16.88 0.32 12.05
C ALA A 85 -16.89 -0.48 13.36
N THR A 86 -16.56 0.17 14.48
CA THR A 86 -16.62 -0.46 15.81
C THR A 86 -18.05 -0.85 16.20
N ARG A 87 -19.05 0.00 15.91
CA ARG A 87 -20.49 -0.27 16.15
C ARG A 87 -21.00 -1.46 15.33
N LEU A 88 -20.45 -1.67 14.14
CA LEU A 88 -20.74 -2.82 13.27
C LEU A 88 -19.96 -4.10 13.67
N GLY A 89 -19.08 -4.03 14.67
CA GLY A 89 -18.30 -5.16 15.17
C GLY A 89 -16.97 -5.41 14.45
N ALA A 90 -16.44 -4.43 13.72
CA ALA A 90 -15.07 -4.43 13.21
C ALA A 90 -14.07 -3.90 14.27
N THR A 91 -12.77 -4.04 14.03
CA THR A 91 -11.74 -3.53 14.95
C THR A 91 -11.56 -2.01 14.95
N GLY A 92 -12.23 -1.30 14.03
CA GLY A 92 -12.05 0.15 13.82
C GLY A 92 -10.68 0.54 13.26
N ARG A 93 -9.86 -0.42 12.80
CA ARG A 93 -8.50 -0.19 12.30
C ARG A 93 -8.49 0.10 10.80
N ARG A 94 -7.84 1.20 10.41
CA ARG A 94 -7.59 1.56 9.00
C ARG A 94 -6.82 0.48 8.24
N LEU A 95 -5.82 -0.11 8.88
CA LEU A 95 -4.90 -1.07 8.27
C LEU A 95 -5.30 -2.49 8.65
N VAL A 96 -5.47 -3.34 7.64
CA VAL A 96 -5.41 -4.80 7.78
C VAL A 96 -4.08 -5.16 8.45
N ASP A 97 -4.07 -6.20 9.30
CA ASP A 97 -2.88 -6.64 10.02
C ASP A 97 -1.65 -6.81 9.10
N ALA A 98 -0.48 -6.38 9.56
CA ALA A 98 0.77 -6.49 8.81
C ALA A 98 1.19 -7.96 8.55
N GLN A 99 0.67 -8.91 9.34
CA GLN A 99 0.85 -10.34 9.17
C GLN A 99 -0.24 -11.00 8.31
N ALA A 100 -1.28 -10.26 7.89
CA ALA A 100 -2.38 -10.82 7.11
C ALA A 100 -1.89 -11.40 5.76
N PRO A 101 -2.44 -12.54 5.30
CA PRO A 101 -2.05 -13.19 4.06
C PRO A 101 -2.07 -12.24 2.85
N ARG A 102 -0.89 -11.95 2.29
CA ARG A 102 -0.74 -11.05 1.14
C ARG A 102 -0.20 -11.78 -0.08
N LEU A 103 -0.81 -11.53 -1.24
CA LEU A 103 -0.25 -11.97 -2.52
C LEU A 103 1.13 -11.33 -2.72
N ARG A 104 2.18 -12.16 -2.78
CA ARG A 104 3.48 -11.75 -3.31
C ARG A 104 3.31 -11.31 -4.77
N GLY A 105 3.93 -10.19 -5.13
CA GLY A 105 4.09 -9.76 -6.51
C GLY A 105 5.13 -10.61 -7.23
N ARG A 106 4.91 -10.86 -8.53
CA ARG A 106 5.82 -11.63 -9.40
C ARG A 106 7.22 -11.02 -9.50
N TRP A 107 7.31 -9.69 -9.46
CA TRP A 107 8.58 -8.97 -9.54
C TRP A 107 9.07 -8.66 -8.12
N VAL A 108 10.21 -9.23 -7.72
CA VAL A 108 10.83 -8.96 -6.42
C VAL A 108 12.10 -8.11 -6.63
N GLY A 109 12.19 -7.00 -5.92
CA GLY A 109 13.35 -6.12 -5.90
C GLY A 109 14.10 -6.26 -4.58
N ARG A 110 15.43 -6.47 -4.61
CA ARG A 110 16.29 -6.57 -3.43
C ARG A 110 17.40 -5.52 -3.49
N CYS A 111 17.72 -4.85 -2.38
CA CYS A 111 18.90 -3.97 -2.30
C CYS A 111 20.12 -4.71 -1.71
N PRO A 112 21.34 -4.14 -1.79
CA PRO A 112 22.54 -4.74 -1.20
C PRO A 112 22.42 -5.02 0.32
N ALA A 113 21.68 -4.20 1.06
CA ALA A 113 21.36 -4.42 2.48
C ALA A 113 20.22 -5.44 2.72
N GLY A 114 19.90 -6.28 1.74
CA GLY A 114 18.97 -7.41 1.85
C GLY A 114 17.48 -7.08 1.80
N HIS A 115 17.06 -5.82 1.97
CA HIS A 115 15.65 -5.41 2.00
C HIS A 115 14.90 -5.78 0.69
N GLU A 116 13.76 -6.48 0.83
CA GLU A 116 12.82 -6.76 -0.28
C GLU A 116 11.78 -5.64 -0.51
N VAL A 117 11.34 -5.50 -1.77
CA VAL A 117 10.01 -4.99 -2.14
C VAL A 117 9.42 -5.85 -3.27
N ASP A 118 8.12 -6.13 -3.24
CA ASP A 118 7.45 -6.92 -4.30
C ASP A 118 6.46 -6.09 -5.14
N ARG A 119 6.33 -6.40 -6.43
CA ARG A 119 5.50 -5.68 -7.41
C ARG A 119 4.68 -6.62 -8.27
N MET A 120 3.41 -6.26 -8.50
CA MET A 120 2.48 -7.02 -9.35
C MET A 120 2.74 -6.84 -10.85
N ARG A 121 3.50 -5.81 -11.24
CA ARG A 121 3.86 -5.47 -12.61
C ARG A 121 5.37 -5.18 -12.69
N ARG A 122 5.94 -5.37 -13.88
CA ARG A 122 7.32 -5.02 -14.24
C ARG A 122 7.67 -3.59 -13.80
N PRO A 123 8.85 -3.33 -13.21
CA PRO A 123 9.26 -1.98 -12.84
C PRO A 123 9.49 -1.13 -14.11
N GLY A 124 8.82 0.02 -14.20
CA GLY A 124 8.90 0.93 -15.36
C GLY A 124 10.07 1.92 -15.33
N SER A 125 10.80 1.97 -14.22
CA SER A 125 11.98 2.81 -14.01
C SER A 125 12.90 2.18 -12.96
N PRO A 126 14.20 2.53 -12.95
CA PRO A 126 15.08 2.31 -11.81
C PRO A 126 14.47 2.86 -10.52
N VAL A 127 14.76 2.18 -9.41
CA VAL A 127 14.35 2.55 -8.05
C VAL A 127 15.35 1.98 -7.06
N SER A 128 15.64 2.75 -6.00
CA SER A 128 16.51 2.36 -4.90
C SER A 128 15.73 2.14 -3.61
N CYS A 129 16.39 1.60 -2.59
CA CYS A 129 15.74 1.26 -1.32
C CYS A 129 15.50 2.50 -0.44
N SER A 130 14.23 2.89 -0.29
CA SER A 130 13.79 3.98 0.60
C SER A 130 14.04 3.72 2.10
N ARG A 131 14.37 2.49 2.48
CA ARG A 131 14.83 2.14 3.84
C ARG A 131 16.32 2.38 4.07
N CYS A 132 17.11 2.56 3.00
CA CYS A 132 18.54 2.82 3.09
C CYS A 132 18.86 4.31 2.88
N ALA A 133 18.19 4.97 1.91
CA ALA A 133 18.26 6.43 1.74
C ALA A 133 16.89 7.03 1.41
N ALA A 134 16.65 8.27 1.89
CA ALA A 134 15.41 8.99 1.65
C ALA A 134 15.27 9.56 0.22
N ARG A 135 16.38 9.69 -0.51
CA ARG A 135 16.44 10.06 -1.93
C ARG A 135 16.86 8.85 -2.78
N PHE A 136 16.75 8.98 -4.10
CA PHE A 136 17.30 7.97 -5.00
C PHE A 136 18.83 7.88 -4.81
N SER A 137 19.37 6.67 -4.70
CA SER A 137 20.81 6.41 -4.57
C SER A 137 21.18 5.19 -5.39
N MET A 138 22.24 5.33 -6.21
CA MET A 138 22.79 4.23 -7.02
C MET A 138 23.37 3.10 -6.15
N GLU A 139 23.90 3.42 -4.97
CA GLU A 139 24.43 2.44 -4.00
C GLU A 139 23.34 1.50 -3.47
N HIS A 140 22.08 1.96 -3.46
CA HIS A 140 20.95 1.21 -2.92
C HIS A 140 19.95 0.78 -4.00
N LEU A 141 20.38 0.77 -5.27
CA LEU A 141 19.59 0.32 -6.42
C LEU A 141 19.03 -1.10 -6.16
N LEU A 142 17.75 -1.30 -6.52
CA LEU A 142 17.12 -2.61 -6.39
C LEU A 142 17.46 -3.49 -7.61
N SER A 143 18.18 -4.59 -7.39
CA SER A 143 18.25 -5.70 -8.36
C SER A 143 16.90 -6.42 -8.40
N TRP A 144 16.52 -7.00 -9.54
CA TRP A 144 15.18 -7.57 -9.74
C TRP A 144 15.23 -9.06 -10.08
N SER A 145 14.21 -9.78 -9.65
CA SER A 145 13.83 -11.09 -10.19
C SER A 145 12.37 -11.13 -10.61
N LEU A 146 12.03 -12.09 -11.47
CA LEU A 146 10.68 -12.40 -11.94
C LEU A 146 10.36 -13.86 -11.58
N ASP A 147 9.37 -14.06 -10.70
CA ASP A 147 8.92 -15.35 -10.16
C ASP A 147 10.00 -16.20 -9.43
N GLY A 148 11.21 -15.66 -9.30
CA GLY A 148 12.38 -16.28 -8.69
C GLY A 148 13.65 -15.96 -9.48
N ASP A 149 13.54 -15.98 -10.81
CA ASP A 149 14.66 -15.86 -11.74
C ASP A 149 15.20 -14.42 -11.80
N PRO A 150 16.51 -14.18 -11.58
CA PRO A 150 17.12 -12.86 -11.71
C PRO A 150 16.92 -12.25 -13.11
N VAL A 151 16.57 -10.97 -13.18
CA VAL A 151 16.39 -10.23 -14.44
C VAL A 151 17.41 -9.09 -14.50
N PRO A 152 18.42 -9.17 -15.39
CA PRO A 152 19.35 -8.08 -15.66
C PRO A 152 18.64 -6.76 -16.01
N HIS A 153 19.18 -5.63 -15.58
CA HIS A 153 18.54 -4.31 -15.73
C HIS A 153 18.29 -3.93 -17.20
N GLU A 154 19.23 -4.33 -18.05
CA GLU A 154 19.21 -4.23 -19.51
C GLU A 154 17.99 -4.94 -20.13
N GLU A 155 17.56 -6.08 -19.58
CA GLU A 155 16.47 -6.92 -20.07
C GLU A 155 15.10 -6.52 -19.53
N ILE A 156 15.03 -5.76 -18.42
CA ILE A 156 13.76 -5.30 -17.83
C ILE A 156 12.93 -4.54 -18.88
N SER A 157 13.51 -3.54 -19.54
CA SER A 157 12.96 -2.92 -20.76
C SER A 157 13.92 -1.83 -21.26
N GLU A 158 13.95 -1.56 -22.56
CA GLU A 158 14.79 -0.51 -23.15
C GLU A 158 14.63 0.86 -22.46
N ARG A 159 13.40 1.23 -22.06
CA ARG A 159 13.12 2.43 -21.24
C ARG A 159 13.79 2.38 -19.86
N TYR A 160 13.71 1.26 -19.14
CA TYR A 160 14.36 1.09 -17.84
C TYR A 160 15.89 1.23 -17.99
N SER A 161 16.46 0.54 -18.99
CA SER A 161 17.89 0.53 -19.29
C SER A 161 18.41 1.92 -19.68
N ARG A 162 17.63 2.67 -20.46
CA ARG A 162 17.90 4.07 -20.83
C ARG A 162 17.89 4.99 -19.60
N LEU A 163 16.89 4.89 -18.74
CA LEU A 163 16.80 5.67 -17.50
C LEU A 163 17.94 5.32 -16.52
N LEU A 164 18.37 4.06 -16.45
CA LEU A 164 19.48 3.66 -15.59
C LEU A 164 20.82 4.25 -16.05
N ARG A 165 21.05 4.35 -17.37
CA ARG A 165 22.25 5.00 -17.92
C ARG A 165 22.29 6.51 -17.59
N LEU A 166 21.16 7.20 -17.69
CA LEU A 166 21.05 8.62 -17.32
C LEU A 166 21.27 8.85 -15.82
N ALA A 167 20.69 8.02 -14.96
CA ALA A 167 20.92 8.09 -13.52
C ALA A 167 22.39 7.82 -13.15
N ARG A 168 23.08 6.94 -13.90
CA ARG A 168 24.52 6.67 -13.71
C ARG A 168 25.40 7.86 -14.09
N SER A 169 25.17 8.53 -15.22
CA SER A 169 26.01 9.69 -15.60
C SER A 169 25.82 10.85 -14.62
N GLN A 170 24.57 11.17 -14.25
CA GLN A 170 24.27 12.17 -13.21
C GLN A 170 24.97 11.87 -11.87
N SER A 171 25.03 10.58 -11.47
CA SER A 171 25.74 10.15 -10.26
C SER A 171 27.28 10.16 -10.38
N GLN A 172 27.83 10.43 -11.58
CA GLN A 172 29.26 10.59 -11.85
C GLN A 172 29.63 12.07 -12.12
N GLU A 173 28.64 12.94 -12.28
CA GLU A 173 28.79 14.37 -12.56
C GLU A 173 28.73 15.24 -11.28
N GLU A 174 28.25 14.72 -10.14
CA GLU A 174 28.32 15.41 -8.84
C GLU A 174 29.76 15.39 -8.26
N PRO A 175 30.42 16.54 -8.04
CA PRO A 175 31.78 16.59 -7.51
C PRO A 175 31.83 16.45 -5.98
N ALA A 176 32.99 16.03 -5.47
CA ALA A 176 33.21 15.76 -4.04
C ALA A 176 33.41 17.02 -3.17
N GLU A 177 32.42 17.93 -3.14
CA GLU A 177 32.46 19.14 -2.31
C GLU A 177 31.71 19.01 -0.98
N HIS A 178 32.33 18.36 0.01
CA HIS A 178 32.24 18.85 1.39
C HIS A 178 33.44 18.44 2.26
N SER A 179 34.49 19.26 2.21
CA SER A 179 35.58 19.23 3.18
C SER A 179 35.66 20.58 3.91
N GLY A 180 35.47 20.56 5.22
CA GLY A 180 35.93 21.60 6.14
C GLY A 180 35.29 22.99 6.04
N THR A 181 34.22 23.23 6.81
CA THR A 181 34.11 24.47 7.60
C THR A 181 33.47 24.16 8.95
N VAL A 182 34.29 24.12 9.99
CA VAL A 182 33.81 24.09 11.38
C VAL A 182 33.54 25.54 11.80
N CYS A 183 32.27 25.91 11.94
CA CYS A 183 31.88 27.19 12.54
C CYS A 183 31.08 26.91 13.83
N SER A 184 31.72 27.16 14.98
CA SER A 184 31.21 26.75 16.29
C SER A 184 30.55 27.90 17.05
N ARG A 185 29.25 27.78 17.37
CA ARG A 185 28.49 28.41 18.51
C ARG A 185 26.97 28.49 18.19
N PRO A 186 26.09 28.65 19.20
CA PRO A 186 25.90 27.83 20.41
C PRO A 186 24.42 27.33 20.49
N PRO A 187 24.00 26.51 21.47
CA PRO A 187 22.64 25.98 21.49
C PRO A 187 21.59 26.99 22.00
N THR A 188 20.45 27.09 21.32
CA THR A 188 19.21 27.66 21.87
C THR A 188 18.02 26.74 21.64
N SER A 189 17.25 26.51 22.70
CA SER A 189 16.03 25.70 22.72
C SER A 189 15.19 26.14 23.93
N PRO A 190 13.89 25.84 24.00
CA PRO A 190 12.96 25.50 22.92
C PRO A 190 11.74 26.45 22.87
N ILE A 191 11.03 26.53 21.73
CA ILE A 191 9.64 27.03 21.70
C ILE A 191 8.74 26.02 20.98
N ASN A 192 7.78 25.49 21.72
CA ASN A 192 6.70 24.62 21.27
C ASN A 192 5.55 25.48 20.69
N LYS A 193 4.94 25.07 19.55
CA LYS A 193 3.48 25.19 19.31
C LYS A 193 2.98 24.50 18.02
N LEU A 194 2.03 23.57 18.23
CA LEU A 194 0.76 23.40 17.50
C LEU A 194 0.69 23.29 15.96
N SER A 195 0.37 22.07 15.51
CA SER A 195 -0.89 21.70 14.84
C SER A 195 -1.34 22.38 13.52
N ARG A 196 -1.23 21.62 12.42
CA ARG A 196 -2.21 21.42 11.30
C ARG A 196 -1.69 20.23 10.47
N SER A 197 -2.45 19.19 10.13
CA SER A 197 -3.67 19.11 9.29
C SER A 197 -3.37 19.21 7.79
N SER A 198 -4.04 18.35 6.99
CA SER A 198 -3.83 18.04 5.55
C SER A 198 -2.77 16.95 5.28
N LEU A 199 -3.02 15.93 4.44
CA LEU A 199 -4.26 15.48 3.77
C LEU A 199 -4.23 13.95 3.60
#